data_AF-A0ABD5NV92-F1
#
_entry.id   AF-A0ABD5NV92-F1
#
_cell.length_a   1.000
_cell.length_b   1.000
_cell.length_c   1.000
_cell.angle_alpha   90.00
_cell.angle_beta   90.00
_cell.angle_gamma   90.00
#
_symmetry.space_group_name_H-M   'P 1'
#
loop_
_entity.id
_entity.type
_entity.pdbx_description
1 polymer ?
#
loop_
_entity_poly.entity_id
_entity_poly.type
_entity_poly.pdbx_seq_one_letter_code
_entity_poly.pdbx_strand_id
1 'polypeptide(L)' 'MALELEHECPNCGGERTFYRAASTTLHLGEKVKWHCPDCDYGFVQIDGIDSSASA' A
#
# COMPACT_ATOMS: atom_id res chain seq x y z
N MET A 1 3.75 -1.04 -14.13
CA MET A 1 3.10 -0.58 -12.88
C MET A 1 2.39 -1.77 -12.28
N ALA A 2 2.76 -2.18 -11.06
CA ALA A 2 2.09 -3.31 -10.39
C ALA A 2 0.67 -2.90 -9.97
N LEU A 3 -0.29 -3.82 -10.11
CA LEU A 3 -1.67 -3.65 -9.67
C LEU A 3 -1.94 -4.33 -8.32
N GLU A 4 -1.00 -5.18 -7.89
CA GLU A 4 -1.03 -5.98 -6.68
C GLU A 4 0.32 -5.91 -5.95
N LEU A 5 0.29 -6.08 -4.63
CA LEU A 5 1.46 -6.05 -3.74
C LEU A 5 1.23 -7.00 -2.56
N GLU A 6 2.20 -7.85 -2.24
CA GLU A 6 2.20 -8.61 -0.98
C GLU A 6 2.70 -7.71 0.16
N HIS A 7 1.91 -7.58 1.21
CA HIS A 7 2.24 -6.77 2.39
C HIS A 7 1.60 -7.36 3.66
N GLU A 8 2.24 -7.18 4.82
CA GLU A 8 1.66 -7.58 6.10
C GLU A 8 0.44 -6.70 6.43
N CYS A 9 -0.71 -7.33 6.68
CA CYS A 9 -1.91 -6.60 7.07
C CYS A 9 -2.04 -6.57 8.60
N PRO A 10 -1.94 -5.40 9.26
CA PRO A 10 -2.04 -5.30 10.71
C PRO A 10 -3.44 -5.65 11.24
N ASN A 11 -4.48 -5.51 10.41
CA ASN A 11 -5.86 -5.80 10.79
C ASN A 11 -6.25 -7.28 10.58
N CYS A 12 -5.81 -7.91 9.49
CA CYS A 12 -6.13 -9.32 9.21
C CYS A 12 -5.14 -10.29 9.87
N GLY A 13 -3.93 -9.84 10.19
CA GLY A 13 -2.80 -10.67 10.56
C GLY A 13 -2.17 -11.39 9.36
N GLY A 14 -0.85 -11.30 9.27
CA GLY A 14 -0.02 -11.96 8.26
C GLY A 14 0.01 -11.26 6.90
N GLU A 15 0.75 -11.86 5.96
CA GLU A 15 0.88 -11.37 4.59
C GLU A 15 -0.43 -11.51 3.81
N ARG A 16 -0.78 -10.47 3.06
CA ARG A 16 -1.96 -10.40 2.20
C ARG A 16 -1.63 -9.71 0.89
N THR A 17 -2.41 -10.03 -0.13
CA THR A 17 -2.39 -9.31 -1.40
C THR A 17 -3.22 -8.04 -1.28
N PHE A 18 -2.56 -6.90 -1.41
CA PHE A 18 -3.17 -5.58 -1.53
C PHE A 18 -3.35 -5.21 -2.99
N TYR A 19 -4.40 -4.46 -3.29
CA TYR A 19 -4.68 -3.98 -4.63
C TYR A 19 -4.50 -2.47 -4.73
N ARG A 20 -3.99 -2.02 -5.88
CA ARG A 20 -3.74 -0.61 -6.14
C ARG A 20 -5.06 0.15 -6.29
N ALA A 21 -5.39 0.98 -5.31
CA ALA A 21 -6.60 1.80 -5.34
C ALA A 21 -6.42 3.08 -6.17
N ALA A 22 -5.24 3.71 -6.09
CA ALA A 22 -4.93 4.93 -6.85
C ALA A 22 -3.43 5.15 -6.98
N SER A 23 -3.03 5.97 -7.96
CA SER A 23 -1.66 6.47 -8.11
C SER A 23 -1.69 7.94 -8.53
N THR A 24 -0.81 8.75 -7.96
CA THR A 24 -0.66 10.17 -8.34
C THR A 24 0.81 10.59 -8.23
N THR A 25 1.28 11.39 -9.19
CA THR A 25 2.65 11.94 -9.16
C THR A 25 2.66 13.25 -8.38
N LEU A 26 3.55 13.34 -7.40
CA LEU A 26 3.77 14.54 -6.57
C LEU A 26 5.20 15.05 -6.76
N HIS A 27 5.50 16.23 -6.22
CA HIS A 27 6.88 16.75 -6.17
C HIS A 27 7.86 15.81 -5.43
N LEU A 28 7.33 14.96 -4.55
CA LEU A 28 8.07 14.01 -3.73
C LEU A 28 8.20 12.60 -4.38
N GLY A 29 7.73 12.42 -5.62
CA GLY A 29 7.73 11.13 -6.31
C GLY A 29 6.33 10.55 -6.56
N GLU A 30 6.26 9.28 -6.94
CA GLU A 30 4.98 8.58 -7.19
C GLU A 30 4.35 8.16 -5.86
N LYS A 31 3.13 8.67 -5.59
CA LYS A 31 2.29 8.23 -4.48
C LYS A 31 1.31 7.17 -4.95
N VAL A 32 1.44 5.97 -4.40
CA VAL A 32 0.54 4.84 -4.66
C VAL A 32 -0.29 4.56 -3.41
N LYS A 33 -1.58 4.31 -3.59
CA LYS A 33 -2.49 3.86 -2.53
C LYS A 33 -2.77 2.38 -2.69
N TRP A 34 -2.60 1.63 -1.62
CA TRP A 34 -2.87 0.21 -1.55
C TRP A 34 -4.02 -0.04 -0.59
N HIS A 35 -4.90 -0.99 -0.90
CA HIS A 35 -5.97 -1.39 -0.01
C HIS A 35 -6.07 -2.93 0.12
N CYS A 36 -6.41 -3.38 1.32
CA CYS A 36 -6.71 -4.78 1.61
C CYS A 36 -8.17 -5.08 1.23
N PRO A 37 -8.44 -6.13 0.44
CA PRO A 37 -9.80 -6.49 0.03
C PRO A 37 -10.66 -7.05 1.17
N ASP A 38 -10.04 -7.60 2.23
CA ASP A 38 -10.75 -8.28 3.30
C ASP A 38 -11.20 -7.35 4.44
N CYS A 39 -10.41 -6.32 4.78
CA CYS A 39 -10.65 -5.46 5.96
C CYS A 39 -10.60 -3.96 5.68
N ASP A 40 -10.47 -3.56 4.41
CA ASP A 40 -10.39 -2.16 3.97
C ASP A 40 -9.18 -1.36 4.51
N TYR A 41 -8.24 -2.00 5.21
CA TYR A 41 -7.00 -1.34 5.62
C TYR A 41 -6.26 -0.84 4.38
N GLY A 42 -5.82 0.42 4.42
CA GLY A 42 -5.08 1.02 3.33
C GLY A 42 -3.86 1.79 3.82
N PHE A 43 -2.79 1.71 3.03
CA PHE A 43 -1.55 2.43 3.25
C PHE A 43 -1.10 3.11 1.97
N VAL A 44 -0.09 3.97 2.08
CA VAL A 44 0.48 4.68 0.94
C VAL A 44 1.96 4.38 0.80
N GLN A 45 2.41 4.28 -0.44
CA GLN A 45 3.82 4.22 -0.78
C GLN A 45 4.19 5.51 -1.52
N ILE A 46 5.23 6.21 -1.10
CA ILE A 46 5.72 7.43 -1.76
C ILE A 46 7.16 7.19 -2.19
N ASP A 47 7.41 7.16 -3.49
CA ASP A 47 8.75 6.94 -4.05
C ASP A 47 9.46 5.69 -3.48
N GLY A 48 8.69 4.62 -3.30
CA GLY A 48 9.19 3.37 -2.70
C GLY A 48 9.05 3.28 -1.18
N ILE A 49 8.81 4.39 -0.48
CA ILE A 49 8.72 4.45 0.98
C ILE A 49 7.32 4.08 1.46
N ASP A 50 7.22 3.02 2.23
CA ASP A 50 5.99 2.48 2.78
C ASP A 50 5.57 3.20 4.07
N SER A 51 4.33 3.72 4.13
CA SER A 51 3.82 4.43 5.31
C SER A 51 3.40 3.54 6.48
N SER A 52 3.26 2.24 6.27
CA SER A 52 2.91 1.23 7.28
C SER A 52 4.13 0.56 7.92
N ALA A 53 5.32 0.68 7.32
CA ALA A 53 6.56 0.22 7.92
C ALA A 53 6.81 0.90 9.27
N SER A 54 6.95 0.10 10.32
CA SER A 54 7.36 0.59 11.65
C SER A 54 8.86 0.92 11.65
N ALA A 55 9.24 1.97 12.37
CA ALA A 55 10.64 2.41 12.51
C ALA A 55 11.50 1.46 13.36
#